data_AF-T0H142-F1
#
_entry.id   AF-T0H142-F1
#
_cell.length_a   1.000
_cell.length_b   1.000
_cell.length_c   1.000
_cell.angle_alpha   90.00
_cell.angle_beta   90.00
_cell.angle_gamma   90.00
#
_symmetry.space_group_name_H-M   'P 1'
#
loop_
_entity.id
_entity.type
_entity.pdbx_description
1 polymer ?
#
loop_
_entity_poly.entity_id
_entity_poly.type
_entity_poly.pdbx_seq_one_letter_code
_entity_poly.pdbx_strand_id
1 'polypeptide(L)' 'MRRLAVHDYLKDAADAAKLTDEQLLAILRRIGDPEHPTGFEQAVLDEMERRHLRPS' A
#
# COMPACT_ATOMS: atom_id res chain seq x y z
N MET A 1 21.32 -9.16 4.99
CA MET A 1 20.25 -8.16 5.19
C MET A 1 18.98 -8.38 4.35
N ARG A 2 18.90 -9.39 3.46
CA ARG A 2 17.76 -9.60 2.54
C ARG A 2 16.47 -10.18 3.18
N ARG A 3 16.56 -10.76 4.39
CA ARG A 3 15.45 -11.48 5.03
C ARG A 3 14.48 -10.58 5.79
N LEU A 4 14.97 -9.44 6.32
CA LEU A 4 14.16 -8.49 7.09
C LEU A 4 13.22 -7.70 6.15
N ALA A 5 13.74 -7.18 5.05
CA ALA A 5 12.96 -6.41 4.08
C ALA A 5 11.77 -7.18 3.47
N VAL A 6 11.91 -8.49 3.23
CA VAL A 6 10.81 -9.34 2.74
C VAL A 6 9.74 -9.55 3.83
N HIS A 7 10.16 -9.67 5.10
CA HIS A 7 9.21 -9.83 6.20
C HIS A 7 8.37 -8.55 6.40
N ASP A 8 9.01 -7.40 6.32
CA ASP A 8 8.35 -6.09 6.42
C ASP A 8 7.37 -5.89 5.25
N TYR A 9 7.78 -6.24 4.02
CA TYR A 9 6.87 -6.19 2.86
C TYR A 9 5.64 -7.10 3.02
N LEU A 10 5.82 -8.34 3.47
CA LEU A 10 4.70 -9.27 3.66
C LEU A 10 3.74 -8.79 4.75
N LYS A 11 4.25 -8.15 5.80
CA LYS A 11 3.44 -7.55 6.85
C LYS A 11 2.63 -6.37 6.30
N ASP A 12 3.27 -5.45 5.60
CA ASP A 12 2.61 -4.28 5.04
C ASP A 12 1.53 -4.67 4.02
N ALA A 13 1.81 -5.67 3.17
CA ALA A 13 0.82 -6.23 2.24
C ALA A 13 -0.38 -6.86 2.97
N ALA A 14 -0.13 -7.60 4.05
CA ALA A 14 -1.20 -8.19 4.86
C ALA A 14 -2.04 -7.13 5.58
N ASP A 15 -1.43 -6.02 6.00
CA ASP A 15 -2.14 -4.91 6.63
C ASP A 15 -2.93 -4.09 5.59
N ALA A 16 -2.38 -3.82 4.40
CA ALA A 16 -3.08 -3.17 3.30
C ALA A 16 -4.30 -4.00 2.82
N ALA A 17 -4.18 -5.33 2.74
CA ALA A 17 -5.27 -6.22 2.34
C ALA A 17 -6.49 -6.18 3.27
N LYS A 18 -6.34 -5.72 4.52
CA LYS A 18 -7.44 -5.59 5.49
C LYS A 18 -8.24 -4.29 5.32
N LEU A 19 -7.73 -3.34 4.54
CA LEU A 19 -8.36 -2.04 4.34
C LEU A 19 -9.58 -2.14 3.41
N THR A 20 -10.57 -1.29 3.65
CA THR A 20 -11.68 -1.07 2.71
C THR A 20 -11.21 -0.23 1.52
N ASP A 21 -11.95 -0.27 0.42
CA ASP A 21 -11.64 0.54 -0.78
C ASP A 21 -11.62 2.05 -0.45
N GLU A 22 -12.52 2.51 0.42
CA GLU A 22 -12.55 3.90 0.90
C GLU A 22 -11.29 4.27 1.70
N GLN A 23 -10.79 3.35 2.54
CA GLN A 23 -9.58 3.56 3.31
C GLN A 23 -8.34 3.60 2.40
N LEU A 24 -8.26 2.73 1.40
CA LEU A 24 -7.20 2.73 0.40
C LEU A 24 -7.16 4.06 -0.37
N LEU A 25 -8.32 4.54 -0.84
CA LEU A 25 -8.44 5.84 -1.51
C LEU A 25 -8.09 7.01 -0.60
N ALA A 26 -8.47 6.95 0.68
CA ALA A 26 -8.13 7.99 1.66
C ALA A 26 -6.62 8.05 1.94
N ILE A 27 -5.93 6.91 1.97
CA ILE A 27 -4.48 6.85 2.13
C ILE A 27 -3.79 7.34 0.86
N LEU A 28 -4.22 6.91 -0.32
CA LEU A 28 -3.68 7.39 -1.60
C LEU A 28 -3.64 8.92 -1.68
N ARG A 29 -4.72 9.59 -1.26
CA ARG A 29 -4.82 11.06 -1.23
C ARG A 29 -3.86 11.75 -0.26
N ARG A 30 -3.25 10.99 0.66
CA ARG A 30 -2.35 11.48 1.71
C ARG A 30 -0.89 11.09 1.48
N ILE A 31 -0.59 10.31 0.45
CA ILE A 31 0.79 10.00 0.06
C ILE A 31 1.50 11.32 -0.24
N GLY A 32 2.51 11.62 0.57
CA GLY A 32 3.23 12.89 0.49
C GLY A 32 4.21 12.97 -0.68
N ASP A 33 4.84 11.85 -1.02
CA ASP A 33 5.77 11.71 -2.14
C ASP A 33 5.42 10.45 -2.96
N PRO A 34 4.65 10.60 -4.05
CA PRO A 34 4.27 9.48 -4.90
C PRO A 34 5.43 8.82 -5.66
N GLU A 35 6.58 9.51 -5.82
CA GLU A 35 7.76 8.93 -6.48
C GLU A 35 8.54 8.03 -5.51
N HIS A 36 8.39 8.26 -4.21
CA HIS A 36 9.08 7.54 -3.14
C HIS A 36 8.14 7.12 -2.00
N PRO A 37 7.17 6.23 -2.25
CA PRO A 37 6.29 5.75 -1.20
C PRO A 37 7.06 4.96 -0.13
N THR A 38 6.60 5.07 1.11
CA THR A 38 7.00 4.15 2.19
C THR A 38 6.57 2.71 1.86
N GLY A 39 7.10 1.72 2.59
CA GLY A 39 6.74 0.31 2.39
C GLY A 39 5.23 0.06 2.49
N PHE A 40 4.58 0.69 3.47
CA PHE A 40 3.12 0.60 3.63
C PHE A 40 2.36 1.34 2.53
N GLU A 41 2.80 2.53 2.11
CA GLU A 41 2.17 3.23 0.98
C GLU A 41 2.30 2.44 -0.32
N GLN A 42 3.44 1.79 -0.56
CA GLN A 42 3.60 0.88 -1.70
C GLN A 42 2.64 -0.31 -1.59
N ALA A 43 2.49 -0.92 -0.42
CA ALA A 43 1.53 -2.01 -0.22
C ALA A 43 0.07 -1.57 -0.46
N VAL A 44 -0.27 -0.32 -0.13
CA VAL A 44 -1.57 0.28 -0.46
C VAL A 44 -1.74 0.42 -1.98
N LEU A 45 -0.72 0.90 -2.70
CA LEU A 45 -0.75 1.00 -4.16
C LEU A 45 -0.91 -0.38 -4.82
N ASP A 46 -0.13 -1.37 -4.38
CA ASP A 46 -0.19 -2.75 -4.86
C ASP A 46 -1.59 -3.35 -4.63
N GLU A 47 -2.19 -3.11 -3.46
CA GLU A 47 -3.53 -3.60 -3.12
C GLU A 47 -4.62 -2.92 -3.96
N MET A 48 -4.48 -1.62 -4.23
CA MET A 48 -5.38 -0.90 -5.13
C MET A 48 -5.31 -1.43 -6.55
N GLU A 49 -4.10 -1.69 -7.06
CA GLU A 49 -3.88 -2.31 -8.37
C GLU A 49 -4.53 -3.70 -8.42
N ARG A 50 -4.30 -4.53 -7.39
CA ARG A 50 -4.89 -5.88 -7.27
C ARG A 50 -6.42 -5.87 -7.28
N ARG A 51 -7.05 -4.84 -6.69
CA ARG A 51 -8.52 -4.65 -6.67
C ARG A 51 -9.06 -3.89 -7.89
N HIS A 52 -8.20 -3.45 -8.80
CA HIS A 52 -8.56 -2.58 -9.91
C HIS A 52 -9.24 -1.27 -9.49
N LEU A 53 -8.87 -0.74 -8.32
CA LEU A 53 -9.36 0.54 -7.83
C LEU A 53 -8.66 1.67 -8.58
N ARG A 54 -9.43 2.66 -9.03
CA ARG A 54 -8.91 3.90 -9.60
C ARG A 54 -9.35 5.07 -8.74
N PRO A 55 -8.47 6.06 -8.48
CA PRO A 55 -8.94 7.33 -7.97
C PRO A 55 -9.95 7.92 -8.98
N SER A 56 -11.14 8.23 -8.48
CA SER A 56 -12.21 8.94 -9.21
C SER A 56 -11.88 10.41 -9.40
#